data_AF-A0A412B7B6-F1
#
_entry.id   AF-A0A412B7B6-F1
#
_cell.length_a   1.000
_cell.length_b   1.000
_cell.length_c   1.000
_cell.angle_alpha   90.00
_cell.angle_beta   90.00
_cell.angle_gamma   90.00
#
_symmetry.space_group_name_H-M   'P 1'
#
loop_
_entity.id
_entity.type
_entity.pdbx_description
1 polymer ?
#
loop_
_entity_poly.entity_id
_entity_poly.type
_entity_poly.pdbx_seq_one_letter_code
_entity_poly.pdbx_strand_id
1 'polypeptide(L)'
;MNNETRGFALMCFAAPVLGALFFVLHIPLTAYFICLFLGLVFLRNYIKSSLNINEEFIYFGLLVIIFLIAYLYGPQHSYSNFKLIYIISIGFCSIIYWKVYCQSPKLQSLVLAQFLCLISLLFIYIAFDFYPFKHPAHIFDLDFFRSSFSFIKKSTDMVLTYHSVGIPAMMGIALILSSFELSKLRKRNVVTLLLPLIILLLIAQARQAIFGTFIILFIRLIIDTRISLDKKIWFSVILAFASLLILTNLKSKAIEGSMNATTLSQSLNRDYDNAFKILETDFILGKGLGGFSTNGARAYPHNLFLELFCELGMVGTLLIVMIVFVPLVVKPDRFRLLTISNFYALPLIVAIFIRSMMSSDLIDSITLITAIIVISKTQTN
;
A
#
# COMPACT_ATOMS: atom_id res chain seq x y z
N MET A 1 -5.72 -2.34 22.28
CA MET A 1 -6.54 -2.41 21.05
C MET A 1 -7.79 -3.23 21.33
N ASN A 2 -8.96 -2.77 20.89
CA ASN A 2 -10.18 -3.59 20.84
C ASN A 2 -10.08 -4.65 19.71
N ASN A 3 -11.05 -5.57 19.66
CA ASN A 3 -11.03 -6.68 18.72
C ASN A 3 -11.11 -6.24 17.26
N GLU A 4 -11.92 -5.24 16.92
CA GLU A 4 -12.05 -4.73 15.55
C GLU A 4 -10.73 -4.12 15.05
N THR A 5 -10.06 -3.34 15.91
CA THR A 5 -8.75 -2.73 15.61
C THR A 5 -7.65 -3.79 15.50
N ARG A 6 -7.64 -4.81 16.38
CA ARG A 6 -6.68 -5.93 16.31
C ARG A 6 -6.86 -6.73 15.02
N GLY A 7 -8.10 -7.08 14.71
CA GLY A 7 -8.45 -7.85 13.52
C GLY A 7 -8.01 -7.14 12.24
N PHE A 8 -8.34 -5.85 12.12
CA PHE A 8 -7.90 -5.03 11.00
C PHE A 8 -6.37 -4.94 10.90
N ALA A 9 -5.69 -4.66 12.01
CA ALA A 9 -4.22 -4.55 12.04
C ALA A 9 -3.51 -5.84 11.60
N LEU A 10 -4.00 -6.98 12.07
CA LEU A 10 -3.45 -8.30 11.72
C LEU A 10 -3.63 -8.60 10.23
N MET A 11 -4.85 -8.42 9.70
CA MET A 11 -5.13 -8.76 8.30
C MET A 11 -4.47 -7.80 7.31
N CYS A 12 -4.39 -6.51 7.64
CA CYS A 12 -3.94 -5.49 6.70
C CYS A 12 -2.42 -5.21 6.76
N PHE A 13 -1.80 -5.33 7.94
CA PHE A 13 -0.45 -4.78 8.15
C PHE A 13 0.56 -5.78 8.73
N ALA A 14 0.14 -6.76 9.53
CA ALA A 14 1.08 -7.58 10.30
C ALA A 14 1.81 -8.65 9.47
N ALA A 15 1.18 -9.18 8.42
CA ALA A 15 1.70 -10.31 7.67
C ALA A 15 3.12 -10.11 7.10
N PRO A 16 3.48 -8.96 6.48
CA PRO A 16 4.82 -8.77 5.93
C PRO A 16 5.93 -8.78 6.98
N VAL A 17 5.71 -8.15 8.15
CA VAL A 17 6.76 -8.07 9.19
C VAL A 17 6.94 -9.39 9.91
N LEU A 18 5.84 -10.11 10.17
CA LEU A 18 5.91 -11.44 10.75
C LEU A 18 6.51 -12.45 9.76
N GLY A 19 6.27 -12.28 8.46
CA GLY A 19 6.92 -13.08 7.42
C GLY A 19 8.44 -12.89 7.40
N ALA A 20 8.90 -11.64 7.48
CA ALA A 20 10.33 -11.35 7.60
C ALA A 20 10.93 -11.94 8.88
N LEU A 21 10.23 -11.80 10.01
CA LEU A 21 10.66 -12.37 11.29
C LEU A 21 10.74 -13.90 11.24
N PHE A 22 9.73 -14.56 10.70
CA PHE A 22 9.70 -16.03 10.59
C PHE A 22 10.81 -16.54 9.68
N PHE A 23 11.11 -15.82 8.60
CA PHE A 23 12.24 -16.16 7.73
C PHE A 23 13.57 -16.10 8.47
N VAL A 24 13.88 -15.00 9.16
CA VAL A 24 15.17 -14.83 9.84
C VAL A 24 15.31 -15.75 11.06
N LEU A 25 14.20 -16.18 11.66
CA LEU A 25 14.17 -17.17 12.74
C LEU A 25 14.06 -18.62 12.23
N HIS A 26 14.08 -18.85 10.92
CA HIS A 26 13.92 -20.17 10.29
C HIS A 26 12.66 -20.94 10.74
N ILE A 27 11.57 -20.22 11.00
CA ILE A 27 10.27 -20.80 11.33
C ILE A 27 9.61 -21.27 10.03
N PRO A 28 9.29 -22.56 9.85
CA PRO A 28 8.75 -23.12 8.60
C PRO A 28 7.25 -22.85 8.43
N LEU A 29 6.78 -21.67 8.82
CA LEU A 29 5.38 -21.27 8.75
C LEU A 29 5.21 -20.01 7.91
N THR A 30 4.13 -19.95 7.16
CA THR A 30 3.74 -18.75 6.43
C THR A 30 2.95 -17.81 7.35
N ALA A 31 3.57 -16.70 7.75
CA ALA A 31 2.94 -15.70 8.61
C ALA A 31 1.63 -15.13 8.04
N TYR A 32 1.49 -15.10 6.71
CA TYR A 32 0.34 -14.51 6.03
C TYR A 32 -0.99 -15.19 6.41
N PHE A 33 -1.07 -16.51 6.28
CA PHE A 33 -2.29 -17.27 6.62
C PHE A 33 -2.63 -17.17 8.10
N ILE A 34 -1.62 -17.17 8.98
CA ILE A 34 -1.81 -17.01 10.43
C ILE A 34 -2.42 -15.64 10.74
N CYS A 35 -1.89 -14.57 10.13
CA CYS A 35 -2.41 -13.22 10.33
C CYS A 35 -3.86 -13.07 9.83
N LEU A 36 -4.16 -13.62 8.65
CA LEU A 36 -5.52 -13.62 8.11
C LEU A 36 -6.48 -14.38 9.03
N PHE A 37 -6.12 -15.60 9.43
CA PHE A 37 -6.95 -16.45 10.28
C PHE A 37 -7.21 -15.81 11.65
N LEU A 38 -6.15 -15.38 12.35
CA LEU A 38 -6.30 -14.71 13.65
C LEU A 38 -7.10 -13.41 13.52
N GLY A 39 -6.89 -12.67 12.44
CA GLY A 39 -7.66 -11.48 12.12
C GLY A 39 -9.17 -11.75 12.02
N LEU A 40 -9.55 -12.80 11.28
CA LEU A 40 -10.95 -13.24 11.18
C LEU A 40 -11.51 -13.68 12.54
N VAL A 41 -10.72 -14.37 13.37
CA VAL A 41 -11.13 -14.77 14.72
C VAL A 41 -11.44 -13.54 15.58
N PHE A 42 -10.63 -12.48 15.54
CA PHE A 42 -10.93 -11.24 16.25
C PHE A 42 -12.18 -10.53 15.71
N LEU A 43 -12.43 -10.63 14.40
CA LEU A 43 -13.58 -9.99 13.74
C LEU A 43 -14.88 -10.81 13.79
N ARG A 44 -14.84 -12.07 14.26
CA ARG A 44 -15.97 -13.02 14.16
C ARG A 44 -17.32 -12.47 14.67
N ASN A 45 -17.29 -11.72 15.77
CA ASN A 45 -18.51 -11.17 16.37
C ASN A 45 -19.09 -10.07 15.47
N TYR A 46 -18.23 -9.20 14.94
CA TYR A 46 -18.62 -8.12 14.04
C TYR A 46 -19.11 -8.67 12.69
N ILE A 47 -18.44 -9.69 12.16
CA ILE A 47 -18.85 -10.39 10.95
C ILE A 47 -20.27 -10.95 11.12
N LYS A 48 -20.53 -11.67 12.22
CA LYS A 48 -21.84 -12.28 12.49
C LYS A 48 -22.95 -11.24 12.70
N SER A 49 -22.67 -10.13 13.37
CA SER A 49 -23.70 -9.18 13.80
C SER A 49 -24.03 -8.10 12.79
N SER A 50 -23.10 -7.73 11.91
CA SER A 50 -23.15 -6.42 11.25
C SER A 50 -22.66 -6.41 9.81
N LEU A 51 -22.13 -7.52 9.29
CA LEU A 51 -21.44 -7.53 8.01
C LEU A 51 -22.34 -8.16 6.91
N ASN A 52 -23.14 -7.33 6.22
CA ASN A 52 -23.83 -7.76 5.00
C ASN A 52 -22.94 -7.48 3.78
N ILE A 53 -22.34 -8.50 3.18
CA ILE A 53 -21.27 -8.40 2.17
C ILE A 53 -21.66 -8.85 0.76
N ASN A 54 -22.96 -9.07 0.52
CA ASN A 54 -23.39 -9.80 -0.67
C ASN A 54 -23.03 -9.08 -1.99
N GLU A 55 -23.17 -7.76 -2.07
CA GLU A 55 -22.82 -7.02 -3.29
C GLU A 55 -21.31 -7.02 -3.56
N GLU A 56 -20.47 -6.70 -2.56
CA GLU A 56 -19.03 -6.58 -2.77
C GLU A 56 -18.37 -7.91 -3.19
N PHE A 57 -18.87 -9.04 -2.65
CA PHE A 57 -18.43 -10.38 -3.04
C PHE A 57 -18.85 -10.75 -4.46
N ILE A 58 -20.00 -10.26 -4.96
CA ILE A 58 -20.40 -10.48 -6.35
C ILE A 58 -19.42 -9.76 -7.30
N TYR A 59 -19.12 -8.48 -7.04
CA TYR A 59 -18.17 -7.72 -7.87
C TYR A 59 -16.78 -8.34 -7.82
N PHE A 60 -16.33 -8.77 -6.65
CA PHE A 60 -15.06 -9.48 -6.54
C PHE A 60 -15.10 -10.85 -7.22
N GLY A 61 -16.22 -11.58 -7.16
CA GLY A 61 -16.42 -12.82 -7.90
C GLY A 61 -16.26 -12.63 -9.41
N LEU A 62 -16.76 -11.51 -9.96
CA LEU A 62 -16.52 -11.16 -11.37
C LEU A 62 -15.03 -10.92 -11.66
N LEU A 63 -14.29 -10.28 -10.75
CA LEU A 63 -12.83 -10.14 -10.87
C LEU A 63 -12.13 -11.49 -10.83
N VAL A 64 -12.55 -12.40 -9.95
CA VAL A 64 -12.01 -13.77 -9.87
C VAL A 64 -12.22 -14.51 -11.19
N ILE A 65 -13.38 -14.37 -11.84
CA ILE A 65 -13.61 -14.95 -13.16
C ILE A 65 -12.63 -14.40 -14.19
N ILE A 66 -12.38 -13.08 -14.21
CA ILE A 66 -11.39 -12.47 -15.13
C ILE A 66 -9.99 -13.03 -14.87
N PHE A 67 -9.56 -13.11 -13.61
CA PHE A 67 -8.24 -13.65 -13.26
C PHE A 67 -8.12 -15.14 -13.59
N LEU A 68 -9.20 -15.92 -13.42
CA LEU A 68 -9.23 -17.33 -13.81
C LEU A 68 -9.10 -17.49 -15.33
N ILE A 69 -9.84 -16.71 -16.12
CA ILE A 69 -9.71 -16.72 -17.59
C ILE A 69 -8.27 -16.37 -17.97
N ALA A 70 -7.71 -15.30 -17.40
CA ALA A 70 -6.32 -14.89 -17.63
C ALA A 70 -5.28 -15.94 -17.24
N TYR A 71 -5.54 -16.68 -16.17
CA TYR A 71 -4.70 -17.79 -15.76
C TYR A 71 -4.81 -19.00 -16.71
N LEU A 72 -6.00 -19.29 -17.24
CA LEU A 72 -6.21 -20.44 -18.13
C LEU A 72 -5.48 -20.32 -19.46
N TYR A 73 -5.41 -19.12 -20.05
CA TYR A 73 -4.63 -18.89 -21.29
C TYR A 73 -3.19 -18.42 -21.03
N GLY A 74 -2.83 -18.14 -19.76
CA GLY A 74 -1.50 -17.71 -19.36
C GLY A 74 -0.55 -18.86 -19.02
N PRO A 75 0.71 -18.54 -18.65
CA PRO A 75 1.66 -19.56 -18.23
C PRO A 75 1.27 -20.14 -16.87
N GLN A 76 1.30 -21.47 -16.74
CA GLN A 76 0.91 -22.21 -15.53
C GLN A 76 2.13 -22.70 -14.74
N HIS A 77 3.06 -21.79 -14.45
CA HIS A 77 4.24 -22.09 -13.61
C HIS A 77 3.95 -21.82 -12.12
N SER A 78 4.89 -22.18 -11.25
CA SER A 78 4.74 -22.03 -9.79
C SER A 78 4.31 -20.62 -9.34
N TYR A 79 4.89 -19.56 -9.92
CA TYR A 79 4.53 -18.18 -9.57
C TYR A 79 3.12 -17.76 -9.98
N SER A 80 2.58 -18.19 -11.13
CA SER A 80 1.21 -17.84 -11.54
C SER A 80 0.18 -18.57 -10.68
N ASN A 81 0.46 -19.82 -10.30
CA ASN A 81 -0.35 -20.59 -9.34
C ASN A 81 -0.40 -19.86 -7.99
N PHE A 82 0.77 -19.49 -7.47
CA PHE A 82 0.89 -18.73 -6.23
C PHE A 82 0.13 -17.41 -6.32
N LYS A 83 0.31 -16.68 -7.43
CA LYS A 83 -0.33 -15.38 -7.68
C LYS A 83 -1.85 -15.48 -7.68
N LEU A 84 -2.43 -16.46 -8.38
CA LEU A 84 -3.88 -16.68 -8.41
C LEU A 84 -4.44 -16.95 -7.01
N ILE A 85 -3.84 -17.91 -6.28
CA ILE A 85 -4.29 -18.29 -4.94
C ILE A 85 -4.27 -17.10 -3.99
N TYR A 86 -3.18 -16.31 -4.03
CA TYR A 86 -3.03 -15.16 -3.16
C TYR A 86 -3.95 -14.00 -3.55
N ILE A 87 -4.14 -13.69 -4.84
CA ILE A 87 -5.12 -12.68 -5.28
C ILE A 87 -6.52 -13.02 -4.76
N ILE A 88 -6.96 -14.27 -4.88
CA ILE A 88 -8.27 -14.72 -4.41
C ILE A 88 -8.35 -14.63 -2.88
N SER A 89 -7.37 -15.20 -2.17
CA SER A 89 -7.38 -15.28 -0.70
C SER A 89 -7.29 -13.89 -0.04
N ILE A 90 -6.38 -13.05 -0.51
CA ILE A 90 -6.20 -11.68 -0.02
C ILE A 90 -7.40 -10.84 -0.38
N GLY A 91 -7.91 -10.94 -1.61
CA GLY A 91 -9.04 -10.15 -2.07
C GLY A 91 -10.33 -10.42 -1.29
N PHE A 92 -10.65 -11.68 -0.96
CA PHE A 92 -11.79 -11.97 -0.08
C PHE A 92 -11.59 -11.41 1.32
N CYS A 93 -10.40 -11.58 1.89
CA CYS A 93 -10.08 -11.05 3.22
C CYS A 93 -10.09 -9.52 3.25
N SER A 94 -9.70 -8.87 2.16
CA SER A 94 -9.64 -7.42 2.07
C SER A 94 -10.99 -6.75 1.98
N ILE A 95 -11.98 -7.38 1.36
CA ILE A 95 -13.37 -6.90 1.45
C ILE A 95 -13.81 -6.82 2.92
N ILE A 96 -13.52 -7.86 3.71
CA ILE A 96 -13.89 -7.92 5.12
C ILE A 96 -13.22 -6.80 5.92
N TYR A 97 -11.89 -6.67 5.83
CA TYR A 97 -11.21 -5.66 6.64
C TYR A 97 -11.49 -4.23 6.16
N TRP A 98 -11.71 -3.99 4.86
CA TRP A 98 -12.10 -2.66 4.37
C TRP A 98 -13.48 -2.27 4.84
N LYS A 99 -14.39 -3.24 4.92
CA LYS A 99 -15.72 -2.99 5.47
C LYS A 99 -15.68 -2.68 6.96
N VAL A 100 -14.84 -3.38 7.72
CA VAL A 100 -14.54 -3.04 9.11
C VAL A 100 -13.97 -1.62 9.20
N TYR A 101 -13.04 -1.25 8.31
CA TYR A 101 -12.45 0.08 8.28
C TYR A 101 -13.49 1.18 8.04
N CYS A 102 -14.40 0.98 7.09
CA CYS A 102 -15.41 1.96 6.73
C CYS A 102 -16.60 2.02 7.69
N GLN A 103 -17.02 0.89 8.26
CA GLN A 103 -18.29 0.75 8.97
C GLN A 103 -18.16 0.50 10.48
N SER A 104 -17.02 0.03 10.99
CA SER A 104 -16.93 -0.26 12.42
C SER A 104 -16.84 1.03 13.23
N PRO A 105 -17.78 1.31 14.16
CA PRO A 105 -17.73 2.51 15.00
C PRO A 105 -16.59 2.46 16.03
N LYS A 106 -16.05 1.27 16.31
CA LYS A 106 -15.04 1.02 17.34
C LYS A 106 -13.61 1.13 16.79
N LEU A 107 -13.42 1.35 15.50
CA LEU A 107 -12.07 1.38 14.93
C LEU A 107 -11.27 2.57 15.50
N GLN A 108 -10.01 2.33 15.85
CA GLN A 108 -9.14 3.34 16.46
C GLN A 108 -7.95 3.68 15.56
N SER A 109 -8.11 4.71 14.71
CA SER A 109 -7.07 5.11 13.73
C SER A 109 -5.70 5.41 14.38
N LEU A 110 -5.68 6.09 15.53
CA LEU A 110 -4.43 6.43 16.21
C LEU A 110 -3.67 5.18 16.71
N VAL A 111 -4.40 4.16 17.16
CA VAL A 111 -3.80 2.92 17.66
C VAL A 111 -3.27 2.07 16.50
N LEU A 112 -3.93 2.13 15.33
CA LEU A 112 -3.39 1.56 14.09
C LEU A 112 -2.11 2.29 13.63
N ALA A 113 -2.05 3.62 13.75
CA ALA A 113 -0.84 4.39 13.46
C ALA A 113 0.32 4.03 14.41
N GLN A 114 0.04 3.83 15.71
CA GLN A 114 1.03 3.32 16.69
C GLN A 114 1.55 1.95 16.27
N PHE A 115 0.66 1.06 15.84
CA PHE A 115 1.04 -0.27 15.38
C PHE A 115 1.96 -0.23 14.16
N LEU A 116 1.68 0.64 13.18
CA LEU A 116 2.56 0.82 12.02
C LEU A 116 3.93 1.44 12.37
N CYS A 117 3.98 2.32 13.37
CA CYS A 117 5.24 2.81 13.93
C CYS A 117 6.06 1.64 14.51
N LEU A 118 5.41 0.75 15.29
CA LEU A 118 6.06 -0.43 15.85
C LEU A 118 6.52 -1.41 14.76
N ILE A 119 5.73 -1.62 13.71
CA ILE A 119 6.13 -2.43 12.55
C ILE A 119 7.42 -1.88 11.91
N SER A 120 7.47 -0.56 11.70
CA SER A 120 8.64 0.10 11.10
C SER A 120 9.89 -0.07 11.97
N LEU A 121 9.76 0.10 13.28
CA LEU A 121 10.83 -0.13 14.25
C LEU A 121 11.27 -1.60 14.28
N LEU A 122 10.34 -2.54 14.19
CA LEU A 122 10.64 -3.97 14.15
C LEU A 122 11.43 -4.35 12.88
N PHE A 123 11.13 -3.74 11.73
CA PHE A 123 11.95 -3.94 10.53
C PHE A 123 13.38 -3.40 10.69
N ILE A 124 13.55 -2.25 11.35
CA ILE A 124 14.88 -1.72 11.66
C ILE A 124 15.62 -2.68 12.60
N TYR A 125 14.94 -3.17 13.64
CA TYR A 125 15.50 -4.16 14.56
C TYR A 125 15.96 -5.44 13.84
N ILE A 126 15.10 -6.02 12.99
CA ILE A 126 15.46 -7.19 12.18
C ILE A 126 16.68 -6.89 11.29
N ALA A 127 16.76 -5.69 10.72
CA ALA A 127 17.88 -5.29 9.87
C ALA A 127 19.22 -5.24 10.64
N PHE A 128 19.22 -4.81 11.89
CA PHE A 128 20.44 -4.74 12.71
C PHE A 128 20.85 -6.08 13.32
N ASP A 129 19.89 -6.88 13.77
CA ASP A 129 20.20 -8.14 14.49
C ASP A 129 20.53 -9.29 13.53
N PHE A 130 19.94 -9.31 12.34
CA PHE A 130 20.08 -10.45 11.41
C PHE A 130 20.87 -10.12 10.14
N TYR A 131 21.20 -8.84 9.90
CA TYR A 131 21.98 -8.42 8.75
C TYR A 131 23.08 -7.44 9.18
N PRO A 132 24.20 -7.34 8.44
CA PRO A 132 25.33 -6.50 8.82
C PRO A 132 25.08 -5.01 8.50
N PHE A 133 23.96 -4.44 8.95
CA PHE A 133 23.65 -3.02 8.80
C PHE A 133 24.64 -2.17 9.59
N LYS A 134 25.14 -1.10 8.98
CA LYS A 134 26.04 -0.19 9.66
C LYS A 134 25.22 0.67 10.63
N HIS A 135 25.78 0.91 11.81
CA HIS A 135 25.23 1.89 12.73
C HIS A 135 25.34 3.31 12.15
N PRO A 136 24.39 4.21 12.48
CA PRO A 136 24.45 5.60 12.05
C PRO A 136 25.71 6.27 12.61
N ALA A 137 26.39 7.08 11.79
CA ALA A 137 27.59 7.79 12.23
C ALA A 137 27.29 8.90 13.25
N HIS A 138 26.07 9.45 13.22
CA HIS A 138 25.58 10.49 14.12
C HIS A 138 24.05 10.50 14.15
N ILE A 139 23.44 11.24 15.09
CA ILE A 139 21.98 11.25 15.33
C ILE A 139 21.17 11.72 14.10
N PHE A 140 21.76 12.54 13.23
CA PHE A 140 21.15 13.05 12.01
C PHE A 140 21.61 12.33 10.74
N ASP A 141 22.31 11.21 10.87
CA ASP A 141 22.62 10.35 9.74
C ASP A 141 21.33 9.65 9.31
N LEU A 142 20.59 10.25 8.39
CA LEU A 142 19.33 9.72 7.87
C LEU A 142 19.55 8.83 6.64
N ASP A 143 20.79 8.65 6.16
CA ASP A 143 21.10 7.85 4.97
C ASP A 143 21.69 6.47 5.32
N PHE A 144 22.08 6.24 6.57
CA PHE A 144 22.70 4.98 7.00
C PHE A 144 21.91 3.73 6.58
N PHE A 145 20.58 3.76 6.67
CA PHE A 145 19.74 2.58 6.42
C PHE A 145 19.70 2.24 4.93
N ARG A 146 19.48 3.24 4.08
CA ARG A 146 19.43 3.05 2.62
C ARG A 146 20.81 2.73 2.04
N SER A 147 21.85 3.39 2.54
CA SER A 147 23.23 3.12 2.13
C SER A 147 23.65 1.70 2.52
N SER A 148 23.38 1.27 3.75
CA SER A 148 23.63 -0.11 4.21
C SER A 148 22.88 -1.13 3.36
N PHE A 149 21.58 -0.93 3.13
CA PHE A 149 20.79 -1.81 2.26
C PHE A 149 21.40 -1.95 0.86
N SER A 150 21.80 -0.84 0.24
CA SER A 150 22.38 -0.84 -1.11
C SER A 150 23.71 -1.61 -1.21
N PHE A 151 24.47 -1.64 -0.12
CA PHE A 151 25.72 -2.37 -0.02
C PHE A 151 25.47 -3.87 0.19
N ILE A 152 24.58 -4.21 1.12
CA ILE A 152 24.30 -5.59 1.56
C ILE A 152 23.49 -6.39 0.52
N LYS A 153 22.57 -5.74 -0.21
CA LYS A 153 21.77 -6.42 -1.26
C LYS A 153 22.64 -7.05 -2.35
N LYS A 154 23.86 -6.56 -2.56
CA LYS A 154 24.79 -7.13 -3.55
C LYS A 154 25.38 -8.47 -3.12
N SER A 155 25.36 -8.78 -1.81
CA SER A 155 26.05 -9.92 -1.23
C SER A 155 25.14 -10.91 -0.50
N THR A 156 23.86 -10.58 -0.27
CA THR A 156 22.93 -11.41 0.51
C THR A 156 21.50 -11.33 0.01
N ASP A 157 20.78 -12.45 0.10
CA ASP A 157 19.34 -12.52 -0.16
C ASP A 157 18.55 -11.99 1.04
N MET A 158 18.31 -10.68 1.03
CA MET A 158 17.54 -10.01 2.08
C MET A 158 16.03 -10.08 1.85
N VAL A 159 15.28 -10.32 2.93
CA VAL A 159 13.80 -10.34 2.90
C VAL A 159 13.16 -8.98 3.16
N LEU A 160 13.93 -8.01 3.63
CA LEU A 160 13.47 -6.65 3.91
C LEU A 160 14.13 -5.64 2.98
N THR A 161 13.44 -4.53 2.76
CA THR A 161 13.94 -3.42 1.96
C THR A 161 13.72 -2.10 2.68
N TYR A 162 14.30 -1.02 2.17
CA TYR A 162 13.99 0.32 2.67
C TYR A 162 12.49 0.70 2.55
N HIS A 163 11.74 0.08 1.62
CA HIS A 163 10.29 0.23 1.56
C HIS A 163 9.57 -0.44 2.74
N SER A 164 10.13 -1.51 3.31
CA SER A 164 9.57 -2.21 4.47
C SER A 164 9.48 -1.31 5.70
N VAL A 165 10.36 -0.31 5.81
CA VAL A 165 10.32 0.72 6.88
C VAL A 165 9.49 1.93 6.46
N GLY A 166 9.72 2.46 5.26
CA GLY A 166 9.11 3.73 4.82
C GLY A 166 7.60 3.65 4.55
N ILE A 167 7.11 2.55 3.97
CA ILE A 167 5.70 2.41 3.60
C ILE A 167 4.78 2.32 4.83
N PRO A 168 5.08 1.48 5.86
CA PRO A 168 4.30 1.49 7.09
C PRO A 168 4.32 2.85 7.80
N ALA A 169 5.46 3.55 7.81
CA ALA A 169 5.55 4.91 8.37
C ALA A 169 4.61 5.89 7.64
N MET A 170 4.62 5.90 6.30
CA MET A 170 3.69 6.71 5.49
C MET A 170 2.23 6.35 5.77
N MET A 171 1.88 5.06 5.85
CA MET A 171 0.52 4.61 6.17
C MET A 171 0.10 5.04 7.59
N GLY A 172 1.02 5.06 8.55
CA GLY A 172 0.78 5.57 9.90
C GLY A 172 0.47 7.06 9.91
N ILE A 173 1.21 7.85 9.13
CA ILE A 173 0.93 9.28 8.92
C ILE A 173 -0.45 9.45 8.25
N ALA A 174 -0.77 8.62 7.24
CA ALA A 174 -2.06 8.65 6.57
C ALA A 174 -3.23 8.41 7.54
N LEU A 175 -3.09 7.48 8.48
CA LEU A 175 -4.09 7.21 9.52
C LEU A 175 -4.24 8.36 10.52
N ILE A 176 -3.15 9.02 10.89
CA ILE A 176 -3.22 10.25 11.70
C ILE A 176 -3.98 11.34 10.95
N LEU A 177 -3.64 11.55 9.68
CA LEU A 177 -4.29 12.54 8.81
C LEU A 177 -5.75 12.18 8.50
N SER A 178 -6.13 10.91 8.60
CA SER A 178 -7.51 10.45 8.45
C SER A 178 -8.43 10.97 9.57
N SER A 179 -7.91 11.50 10.66
CA SER A 179 -8.74 12.09 11.74
C SER A 179 -9.66 13.21 11.23
N PHE A 180 -10.95 13.18 11.60
CA PHE A 180 -11.91 14.18 11.12
C PHE A 180 -11.54 15.60 11.52
N GLU A 181 -11.04 15.86 12.73
CA GLU A 181 -10.68 17.22 13.20
C GLU A 181 -9.17 17.48 13.16
N LEU A 182 -8.75 18.51 12.40
CA LEU A 182 -7.36 18.98 12.36
C LEU A 182 -6.86 19.49 13.72
N SER A 183 -7.75 20.05 14.55
CA SER A 183 -7.41 20.48 15.92
C SER A 183 -6.92 19.31 16.78
N LYS A 184 -7.41 18.09 16.52
CA LYS A 184 -6.93 16.88 17.22
C LYS A 184 -5.48 16.53 16.87
N LEU A 185 -4.95 17.00 15.73
CA LEU A 185 -3.55 16.80 15.35
C LEU A 185 -2.58 17.56 16.27
N ARG A 186 -3.03 18.64 16.90
CA ARG A 186 -2.23 19.43 17.85
C ARG A 186 -2.13 18.79 19.23
N LYS A 187 -2.90 17.73 19.51
CA LYS A 187 -2.83 17.06 20.81
C LYS A 187 -1.46 16.43 21.01
N ARG A 188 -0.93 16.54 22.22
CA ARG A 188 0.42 16.06 22.59
C ARG A 188 0.66 14.62 22.13
N ASN A 189 -0.29 13.72 22.38
CA ASN A 189 -0.19 12.31 22.02
C ASN A 189 -0.08 12.06 20.49
N VAL A 190 -0.70 12.92 19.67
CA VAL A 190 -0.60 12.82 18.21
C VAL A 190 0.75 13.35 17.73
N VAL A 191 1.19 14.49 18.26
CA VAL A 191 2.52 15.06 17.92
C VAL A 191 3.65 14.11 18.32
N THR A 192 3.57 13.49 19.51
CA THR A 192 4.57 12.52 19.97
C THR A 192 4.62 11.25 19.12
N LEU A 193 3.55 10.91 18.40
CA LEU A 193 3.52 9.78 17.48
C LEU A 193 3.93 10.17 16.06
N LEU A 194 3.56 11.38 15.62
CA LEU A 194 3.90 11.89 14.30
C LEU A 194 5.41 12.05 14.13
N LEU A 195 6.11 12.53 15.17
CA LEU A 195 7.56 12.72 15.15
C LEU A 195 8.34 11.43 14.83
N PRO A 196 8.18 10.31 15.55
CA PRO A 196 8.89 9.07 15.22
C PRO A 196 8.51 8.53 13.85
N LEU A 197 7.25 8.66 13.41
CA LEU A 197 6.84 8.26 12.06
C LEU A 197 7.57 9.06 10.97
N ILE A 198 7.73 10.38 11.15
CA ILE A 198 8.50 11.22 10.22
C ILE A 198 9.97 10.82 10.23
N ILE A 199 10.56 10.59 11.41
CA ILE A 199 11.97 10.16 11.52
C ILE A 199 12.17 8.83 10.79
N LEU A 200 11.30 7.84 11.02
CA LEU A 200 11.35 6.54 10.34
C LEU A 200 11.20 6.67 8.82
N LEU A 201 10.30 7.53 8.36
CA LEU A 201 10.11 7.84 6.95
C LEU A 201 11.38 8.41 6.31
N LEU A 202 12.06 9.32 7.01
CA LEU A 202 13.29 9.94 6.55
C LEU A 202 14.48 8.97 6.60
N ILE A 203 14.63 8.17 7.66
CA ILE A 203 15.65 7.12 7.77
C ILE A 203 15.54 6.12 6.61
N ALA A 204 14.31 5.72 6.26
CA ALA A 204 14.09 4.81 5.15
C ALA A 204 14.54 5.40 3.80
N GLN A 205 14.59 6.74 3.67
CA GLN A 205 14.86 7.45 2.42
C GLN A 205 14.04 6.90 1.24
N ALA A 206 12.84 6.38 1.52
CA ALA A 206 11.98 5.78 0.52
C ALA A 206 11.26 6.91 -0.24
N ARG A 207 11.82 7.33 -1.38
CA ARG A 207 11.27 8.44 -2.22
C ARG A 207 9.74 8.39 -2.34
N GLN A 208 9.22 7.21 -2.65
CA GLN A 208 7.80 6.95 -2.83
C GLN A 208 6.97 7.25 -1.57
N ALA A 209 7.51 6.91 -0.40
CA ALA A 209 6.86 7.15 0.88
C ALA A 209 6.92 8.63 1.27
N ILE A 210 8.05 9.31 0.99
CA ILE A 210 8.24 10.74 1.24
C ILE A 210 7.29 11.57 0.36
N PHE A 211 7.37 11.41 -0.96
CA PHE A 211 6.47 12.09 -1.90
C PHE A 211 5.02 11.68 -1.69
N GLY A 212 4.79 10.41 -1.39
CA GLY A 212 3.47 9.90 -1.04
C GLY A 212 2.84 10.60 0.15
N THR A 213 3.63 10.92 1.17
CA THR A 213 3.16 11.69 2.34
C THR A 213 2.70 13.10 1.94
N PHE A 214 3.40 13.77 1.02
CA PHE A 214 2.96 15.05 0.47
C PHE A 214 1.63 14.94 -0.29
N ILE A 215 1.47 13.91 -1.12
CA ILE A 215 0.21 13.65 -1.84
C ILE A 215 -0.93 13.41 -0.85
N ILE A 216 -0.69 12.63 0.21
CA ILE A 216 -1.69 12.35 1.25
C ILE A 216 -2.09 13.63 2.00
N LEU A 217 -1.12 14.49 2.34
CA LEU A 217 -1.38 15.80 2.94
C LEU A 217 -2.22 16.69 2.03
N PHE A 218 -1.87 16.77 0.74
CA PHE A 218 -2.61 17.53 -0.26
C PHE A 218 -4.06 17.07 -0.38
N ILE A 219 -4.27 15.75 -0.50
CA ILE A 219 -5.61 15.16 -0.57
C ILE A 219 -6.40 15.45 0.70
N ARG A 220 -5.76 15.35 1.89
CA ARG A 220 -6.43 15.66 3.15
C ARG A 220 -6.91 17.12 3.22
N LEU A 221 -6.13 18.06 2.67
CA LEU A 221 -6.49 19.47 2.61
C LEU A 221 -7.66 19.72 1.65
N ILE A 222 -7.68 19.04 0.50
CA ILE A 222 -8.77 19.16 -0.49
C ILE A 222 -10.08 18.67 0.10
N ILE A 223 -10.08 17.49 0.73
CA ILE A 223 -11.31 16.86 1.23
C ILE A 223 -11.85 17.52 2.51
N ASP A 224 -11.06 18.31 3.24
CA ASP A 224 -11.58 19.01 4.42
C ASP A 224 -12.50 20.17 4.00
N THR A 225 -13.78 20.03 4.27
CA THR A 225 -14.80 21.03 3.93
C THR A 225 -14.74 22.27 4.83
N ARG A 226 -14.03 22.24 5.96
CA ARG A 226 -13.95 23.36 6.92
C ARG A 226 -12.82 24.35 6.60
N ILE A 227 -11.92 24.00 5.69
CA ILE A 227 -10.86 24.88 5.24
C ILE A 227 -11.41 25.71 4.07
N SER A 228 -11.30 27.05 4.14
CA SER A 228 -11.70 27.93 3.04
C SER A 228 -10.83 27.71 1.80
N LEU A 229 -11.38 27.99 0.62
CA LEU A 229 -10.68 27.80 -0.66
C LEU A 229 -9.33 28.53 -0.70
N ASP A 230 -9.27 29.79 -0.25
CA ASP A 230 -8.03 30.58 -0.23
C ASP A 230 -6.94 29.92 0.63
N LYS A 231 -7.33 29.37 1.79
CA LYS A 231 -6.40 28.64 2.65
C LYS A 231 -5.92 27.37 1.97
N LYS A 232 -6.79 26.64 1.26
CA LYS A 232 -6.38 25.45 0.49
C LYS A 232 -5.36 25.80 -0.59
N ILE A 233 -5.57 26.90 -1.32
CA ILE A 233 -4.63 27.38 -2.35
C ILE A 233 -3.28 27.72 -1.72
N TRP A 234 -3.26 28.56 -0.67
CA TRP A 234 -2.01 28.94 0.00
C TRP A 234 -1.27 27.75 0.59
N PHE A 235 -1.97 26.82 1.26
CA PHE A 235 -1.34 25.59 1.76
C PHE A 235 -0.77 24.73 0.63
N SER A 236 -1.45 24.65 -0.51
CA SER A 236 -0.97 23.91 -1.67
C SER A 236 0.30 24.52 -2.26
N VAL A 237 0.36 25.86 -2.33
CA VAL A 237 1.57 26.59 -2.75
C VAL A 237 2.72 26.34 -1.78
N ILE A 238 2.48 26.43 -0.47
CA ILE A 238 3.49 26.14 0.56
C ILE A 238 3.98 24.68 0.46
N LEU A 239 3.06 23.74 0.24
CA LEU A 239 3.39 22.32 0.10
C LEU A 239 4.25 22.07 -1.15
N ALA A 240 3.90 22.70 -2.27
CA ALA A 240 4.66 22.65 -3.51
C ALA A 240 6.07 23.23 -3.31
N PHE A 241 6.18 24.40 -2.67
CA PHE A 241 7.45 25.02 -2.35
C PHE A 241 8.31 24.16 -1.40
N ALA A 242 7.70 23.59 -0.35
CA ALA A 242 8.38 22.69 0.57
C ALA A 242 8.87 21.42 -0.14
N SER A 243 8.06 20.84 -1.03
CA SER A 243 8.45 19.68 -1.83
C SER A 243 9.62 20.00 -2.77
N LEU A 244 9.63 21.20 -3.36
CA LEU A 244 10.68 21.68 -4.24
C LEU A 244 11.98 21.96 -3.46
N LEU A 245 11.90 22.58 -2.28
CA LEU A 245 13.03 22.76 -1.38
C LEU A 245 13.64 21.43 -0.92
N ILE A 246 12.80 20.44 -0.64
CA ILE A 246 13.24 19.10 -0.26
C ILE A 246 13.94 18.42 -1.44
N LEU A 247 13.39 18.55 -2.65
CA LEU A 247 14.02 18.05 -3.88
C LEU A 247 15.38 18.70 -4.15
N THR A 248 15.53 20.00 -3.91
CA THR A 248 16.78 20.72 -4.18
C THR A 248 17.83 20.54 -3.08
N ASN A 249 17.41 20.35 -1.82
CA ASN A 249 18.34 20.31 -0.67
C ASN A 249 18.63 18.90 -0.14
N LEU A 250 17.77 17.90 -0.40
CA LEU A 250 18.13 16.50 -0.14
C LEU A 250 19.06 16.01 -1.25
N LYS A 251 20.36 16.30 -1.10
CA LYS A 251 21.45 15.72 -1.90
C LYS A 251 21.63 14.22 -1.58
N SER A 252 20.57 13.43 -1.72
CA SER A 252 20.74 11.97 -1.76
C SER A 252 21.22 11.60 -3.16
N LYS A 253 22.20 10.70 -3.24
CA LYS A 253 22.72 10.17 -4.53
C LYS A 253 21.60 9.62 -5.43
N ALA A 254 20.48 9.19 -4.85
CA ALA A 254 19.30 8.69 -5.56
C ALA A 254 18.39 9.79 -6.14
N ILE A 255 18.39 11.00 -5.56
CA ILE A 255 17.67 12.16 -6.10
C ILE A 255 18.51 12.79 -7.21
N GLU A 256 19.82 12.99 -6.97
CA GLU A 256 20.76 13.49 -7.99
C GLU A 256 20.79 12.57 -9.23
N GLY A 257 20.86 11.25 -9.03
CA GLY A 257 20.81 10.29 -10.14
C GLY A 257 19.50 10.30 -10.94
N SER A 258 18.39 10.74 -10.34
CA SER A 258 17.11 10.89 -11.03
C SER A 258 16.98 12.21 -11.78
N MET A 259 17.56 13.29 -11.26
CA MET A 259 17.56 14.60 -11.91
C MET A 259 18.51 14.63 -13.12
N ASN A 260 19.56 13.81 -13.08
CA ASN A 260 20.53 13.69 -14.16
C ASN A 260 20.19 12.58 -15.18
N ALA A 261 19.05 11.90 -15.02
CA ALA A 261 18.65 10.81 -15.91
C ALA A 261 18.09 11.36 -17.24
N THR A 262 18.53 10.78 -18.35
CA THR A 262 18.09 11.19 -19.70
C THR A 262 16.84 10.46 -20.18
N THR A 263 16.44 9.39 -19.50
CA THR A 263 15.22 8.61 -19.81
C THR A 263 14.36 8.37 -18.57
N LEU A 264 13.04 8.20 -18.76
CA LEU A 264 12.08 7.92 -17.68
C LEU A 264 12.40 6.61 -16.94
N SER A 265 12.91 5.61 -17.66
CA SER A 265 13.41 4.34 -17.13
C SER A 265 14.57 4.56 -16.14
N GLN A 266 15.55 5.39 -16.54
CA GLN A 266 16.68 5.74 -15.68
C GLN A 266 16.28 6.63 -14.49
N SER A 267 15.36 7.59 -14.68
CA SER A 267 14.91 8.46 -13.59
C SER A 267 14.16 7.68 -12.50
N LEU A 268 13.37 6.70 -12.92
CA LEU A 268 12.65 5.79 -12.03
C LEU A 268 13.52 4.61 -11.55
N ASN A 269 14.72 4.44 -12.10
CA ASN A 269 15.62 3.30 -11.89
C ASN A 269 14.92 1.95 -12.11
N ARG A 270 14.23 1.82 -13.25
CA ARG A 270 13.43 0.64 -13.61
C ARG A 270 13.48 0.34 -15.10
N ASP A 271 13.74 -0.91 -15.41
CA ASP A 271 13.61 -1.44 -16.75
C ASP A 271 12.14 -1.74 -17.08
N TYR A 272 11.57 -0.94 -18.00
CA TYR A 272 10.22 -1.14 -18.54
C TYR A 272 10.24 -1.79 -19.93
N ASP A 273 11.41 -2.10 -20.48
CA ASP A 273 11.54 -2.54 -21.87
C ASP A 273 10.82 -3.87 -22.10
N ASN A 274 10.90 -4.78 -21.12
CA ASN A 274 10.15 -6.03 -21.19
C ASN A 274 8.63 -5.80 -21.15
N ALA A 275 8.15 -4.83 -20.39
CA ALA A 275 6.74 -4.49 -20.34
C ALA A 275 6.26 -3.96 -21.70
N PHE A 276 7.01 -3.03 -22.30
CA PHE A 276 6.65 -2.48 -23.61
C PHE A 276 6.70 -3.54 -24.71
N LYS A 277 7.68 -4.45 -24.69
CA LYS A 277 7.72 -5.60 -25.62
C LYS A 277 6.48 -6.47 -25.51
N ILE A 278 6.01 -6.75 -24.30
CA ILE A 278 4.77 -7.52 -24.07
C ILE A 278 3.56 -6.76 -24.63
N LEU A 279 3.51 -5.43 -24.44
CA LEU A 279 2.42 -4.62 -24.98
C LEU A 279 2.43 -4.55 -26.51
N GLU A 280 3.59 -4.63 -27.15
CA GLU A 280 3.69 -4.68 -28.61
C GLU A 280 3.22 -6.03 -29.17
N THR A 281 3.52 -7.14 -28.50
CA THR A 281 3.20 -8.49 -29.00
C THR A 281 1.81 -8.98 -28.59
N ASP A 282 1.39 -8.69 -27.36
CA ASP A 282 0.22 -9.29 -26.72
C ASP A 282 -0.75 -8.22 -26.19
N PHE A 283 -0.92 -7.11 -26.90
CA PHE A 283 -1.70 -5.94 -26.43
C PHE A 283 -3.14 -6.27 -25.96
N ILE A 284 -3.86 -7.12 -26.70
CA ILE A 284 -5.31 -7.30 -26.52
C ILE A 284 -5.62 -8.16 -25.29
N LEU A 285 -4.97 -9.32 -25.16
CA LEU A 285 -5.22 -10.30 -24.11
C LEU A 285 -4.10 -10.36 -23.06
N GLY A 286 -2.95 -9.73 -23.31
CA GLY A 286 -1.76 -9.89 -22.47
C GLY A 286 -1.22 -11.31 -22.52
N LYS A 287 -0.19 -11.57 -21.71
CA LYS A 287 0.44 -12.90 -21.59
C LYS A 287 -0.27 -13.83 -20.61
N GLY A 288 -1.40 -13.43 -20.05
CA GLY A 288 -2.11 -14.14 -19.00
C GLY A 288 -1.50 -13.93 -17.61
N LEU A 289 -2.20 -14.39 -16.58
CA LEU A 289 -1.86 -14.11 -15.18
C LEU A 289 -0.49 -14.68 -14.81
N GLY A 290 0.40 -13.81 -14.32
CA GLY A 290 1.80 -14.16 -14.03
C GLY A 290 2.72 -14.22 -15.25
N GLY A 291 2.22 -13.94 -16.47
CA GLY A 291 2.99 -14.01 -17.72
C GLY A 291 4.02 -12.92 -17.93
N PHE A 292 4.15 -11.97 -16.99
CA PHE A 292 5.32 -11.10 -16.94
C PHE A 292 6.58 -11.84 -16.50
N SER A 293 6.44 -12.93 -15.73
CA SER A 293 7.57 -13.80 -15.35
C SER A 293 7.93 -14.76 -16.47
N THR A 294 9.20 -14.81 -16.83
CA THR A 294 9.70 -15.69 -17.90
C THR A 294 10.20 -17.04 -17.39
N ASN A 295 10.57 -17.14 -16.12
CA ASN A 295 11.19 -18.32 -15.51
C ASN A 295 10.44 -18.84 -14.28
N GLY A 296 9.23 -18.32 -14.02
CA GLY A 296 8.46 -18.65 -12.82
C GLY A 296 9.00 -18.04 -11.53
N ALA A 297 10.01 -17.16 -11.58
CA ALA A 297 10.40 -16.34 -10.44
C ALA A 297 9.53 -15.08 -10.35
N ARG A 298 9.45 -14.46 -9.17
CA ARG A 298 8.68 -13.22 -9.00
C ARG A 298 9.26 -12.10 -9.86
N ALA A 299 8.51 -11.67 -10.87
CA ALA A 299 8.81 -10.52 -11.72
C ALA A 299 7.51 -9.75 -12.00
N TYR A 300 7.58 -8.43 -11.98
CA TYR A 300 6.46 -7.54 -12.28
C TYR A 300 6.98 -6.14 -12.63
N PRO A 301 6.24 -5.33 -13.41
CA PRO A 301 6.69 -4.02 -13.87
C PRO A 301 6.64 -2.93 -12.77
N HIS A 302 6.38 -3.30 -11.51
CA HIS A 302 6.27 -2.40 -10.36
C HIS A 302 5.27 -1.23 -10.54
N ASN A 303 4.26 -1.39 -11.39
CA ASN A 303 3.18 -0.44 -11.65
C ASN A 303 1.91 -1.24 -11.94
N LEU A 304 0.86 -1.02 -11.14
CA LEU A 304 -0.40 -1.75 -11.25
C LEU A 304 -0.99 -1.73 -12.67
N PHE A 305 -1.09 -0.56 -13.31
CA PHE A 305 -1.70 -0.48 -14.64
C PHE A 305 -0.87 -1.24 -15.66
N LEU A 306 0.45 -1.07 -15.63
CA LEU A 306 1.34 -1.75 -16.56
C LEU A 306 1.29 -3.27 -16.35
N GLU A 307 1.17 -3.73 -15.11
CA GLU A 307 0.99 -5.15 -14.78
C GLU A 307 -0.35 -5.69 -15.28
N LEU A 308 -1.44 -4.96 -15.10
CA LEU A 308 -2.76 -5.32 -15.64
C LEU A 308 -2.72 -5.41 -17.17
N PHE A 309 -2.10 -4.44 -17.85
CA PHE A 309 -1.98 -4.49 -19.30
C PHE A 309 -1.08 -5.65 -19.78
N CYS A 310 0.05 -5.91 -19.11
CA CYS A 310 0.93 -7.01 -19.52
C CYS A 310 0.30 -8.39 -19.30
N GLU A 311 -0.46 -8.57 -18.21
CA GLU A 311 -0.99 -9.88 -17.83
C GLU A 311 -2.42 -10.13 -18.31
N LEU A 312 -3.25 -9.10 -18.43
CA LEU A 312 -4.67 -9.25 -18.80
C LEU A 312 -5.00 -8.58 -20.14
N GLY A 313 -4.03 -7.86 -20.72
CA GLY A 313 -4.22 -7.07 -21.94
C GLY A 313 -5.15 -5.89 -21.74
N MET A 314 -5.43 -5.20 -22.84
CA MET A 314 -6.40 -4.11 -22.89
C MET A 314 -7.79 -4.57 -22.45
N VAL A 315 -8.24 -5.75 -22.90
CA VAL A 315 -9.59 -6.26 -22.61
C VAL A 315 -9.78 -6.51 -21.12
N GLY A 316 -8.89 -7.29 -20.50
CA GLY A 316 -9.01 -7.59 -19.07
C GLY A 316 -8.81 -6.34 -18.20
N THR A 317 -7.90 -5.43 -18.59
CA THR A 317 -7.71 -4.16 -17.89
C THR A 317 -8.98 -3.30 -17.92
N LEU A 318 -9.61 -3.15 -19.09
CA LEU A 318 -10.86 -2.40 -19.22
C LEU A 318 -11.99 -3.02 -18.43
N LEU A 319 -12.14 -4.35 -18.42
CA LEU A 319 -13.15 -5.04 -17.63
C LEU A 319 -12.97 -4.78 -16.13
N ILE A 320 -11.74 -4.83 -15.61
CA ILE A 320 -11.45 -4.49 -14.22
C ILE A 320 -11.81 -3.04 -13.94
N VAL A 321 -11.38 -2.11 -14.81
CA VAL A 321 -11.72 -0.68 -14.65
C VAL A 321 -13.24 -0.50 -14.64
N MET A 322 -13.98 -1.18 -15.50
CA MET A 322 -15.45 -1.12 -15.51
C MET A 322 -16.04 -1.64 -14.19
N ILE A 323 -15.65 -2.82 -13.73
CA ILE A 323 -16.15 -3.43 -12.49
C ILE A 323 -15.89 -2.52 -11.28
N VAL A 324 -14.72 -1.89 -11.24
CA VAL A 324 -14.27 -1.08 -10.10
C VAL A 324 -14.84 0.33 -10.13
N PHE A 325 -14.86 1.00 -11.29
CA PHE A 325 -15.21 2.42 -11.40
C PHE A 325 -16.65 2.70 -11.84
N VAL A 326 -17.32 1.82 -12.58
CA VAL A 326 -18.74 2.02 -12.97
C VAL A 326 -19.64 2.22 -11.74
N PRO A 327 -19.48 1.47 -10.63
CA PRO A 327 -20.22 1.76 -9.40
C PRO A 327 -20.11 3.20 -8.89
N LEU A 328 -18.94 3.82 -9.05
CA LEU A 328 -18.68 5.21 -8.61
C LEU A 328 -19.39 6.22 -9.49
N VAL A 329 -19.48 5.95 -10.80
CA VAL A 329 -20.12 6.85 -11.78
C VAL A 329 -21.64 6.75 -11.70
N VAL A 330 -22.18 5.54 -11.56
CA VAL A 330 -23.64 5.30 -11.59
C VAL A 330 -24.30 5.71 -10.27
N LYS A 331 -23.59 5.64 -9.15
CA LYS A 331 -24.12 5.96 -7.81
C LYS A 331 -23.14 6.84 -7.02
N PRO A 332 -22.88 8.09 -7.47
CA PRO A 332 -21.90 8.97 -6.83
C PRO A 332 -22.25 9.25 -5.37
N ASP A 333 -23.54 9.29 -5.02
CA ASP A 333 -24.02 9.52 -3.65
C ASP A 333 -23.65 8.41 -2.66
N ARG A 334 -23.25 7.22 -3.15
CA ARG A 334 -22.77 6.12 -2.31
C ARG A 334 -21.29 6.26 -1.95
N PHE A 335 -20.56 7.17 -2.60
CA PHE A 335 -19.15 7.40 -2.32
C PHE A 335 -19.00 8.23 -1.05
N ARG A 336 -18.66 7.57 0.04
CA ARG A 336 -18.39 8.24 1.32
C ARG A 336 -16.91 8.35 1.58
N LEU A 337 -16.46 9.60 1.65
CA LEU A 337 -15.12 9.93 2.14
C LEU A 337 -14.98 9.68 3.64
N LEU A 338 -16.08 9.68 4.40
CA LEU A 338 -16.12 9.52 5.86
C LEU A 338 -16.60 8.12 6.28
N THR A 339 -15.83 7.49 7.15
CA THR A 339 -16.20 6.24 7.85
C THR A 339 -17.22 6.53 8.95
N ILE A 340 -17.92 5.49 9.44
CA ILE A 340 -18.86 5.61 10.58
C ILE A 340 -18.18 6.15 11.84
N SER A 341 -16.89 5.84 12.07
CA SER A 341 -16.09 6.42 13.17
C SER A 341 -15.63 7.87 12.96
N ASN A 342 -16.13 8.59 11.95
CA ASN A 342 -15.67 9.93 11.57
C ASN A 342 -14.15 9.98 11.28
N PHE A 343 -13.68 9.11 10.39
CA PHE A 343 -12.37 9.21 9.77
C PHE A 343 -12.53 9.39 8.27
N TYR A 344 -11.61 10.13 7.64
CA TYR A 344 -11.51 10.13 6.19
C TYR A 344 -10.86 8.83 5.74
N ALA A 345 -11.52 8.05 4.90
CA ALA A 345 -10.97 6.79 4.39
C ALA A 345 -9.88 7.01 3.32
N LEU A 346 -9.98 8.12 2.59
CA LEU A 346 -9.17 8.42 1.41
C LEU A 346 -7.65 8.47 1.68
N PRO A 347 -7.13 9.10 2.76
CA PRO A 347 -5.70 9.13 3.04
C PRO A 347 -5.05 7.73 3.06
N LEU A 348 -5.68 6.74 3.69
CA LEU A 348 -5.13 5.37 3.74
C LEU A 348 -5.19 4.69 2.36
N ILE A 349 -6.28 4.84 1.63
CA ILE A 349 -6.42 4.29 0.27
C ILE A 349 -5.34 4.88 -0.64
N VAL A 350 -5.09 6.18 -0.55
CA VAL A 350 -4.03 6.86 -1.30
C VAL A 350 -2.66 6.29 -0.93
N ALA A 351 -2.40 6.05 0.36
CA ALA A 351 -1.15 5.42 0.79
C ALA A 351 -0.96 4.03 0.17
N ILE A 352 -2.03 3.24 0.08
CA ILE A 352 -2.02 1.91 -0.58
C ILE A 352 -1.92 2.04 -2.10
N PHE A 353 -2.54 3.06 -2.71
CA PHE A 353 -2.41 3.38 -4.13
C PHE A 353 -0.97 3.70 -4.51
N ILE A 354 -0.31 4.58 -3.75
CA ILE A 354 1.11 4.92 -3.97
C ILE A 354 1.98 3.66 -3.88
N ARG A 355 1.73 2.79 -2.89
CA ARG A 355 2.42 1.50 -2.77
C ARG A 355 2.17 0.61 -4.00
N SER A 356 0.92 0.51 -4.47
CA SER A 356 0.52 -0.30 -5.64
C SER A 356 1.16 0.20 -6.94
N MET A 357 1.33 1.52 -7.07
CA MET A 357 1.92 2.15 -8.26
C MET A 357 3.44 2.05 -8.31
N MET A 358 4.09 1.77 -7.17
CA MET A 358 5.53 1.95 -7.06
C MET A 358 6.28 0.86 -6.29
N SER A 359 5.65 -0.13 -5.68
CA SER A 359 6.42 -1.14 -4.93
C SER A 359 5.78 -2.52 -4.93
N SER A 360 4.47 -2.59 -5.15
CA SER A 360 3.68 -3.82 -5.07
C SER A 360 3.37 -4.41 -6.44
N ASP A 361 3.15 -5.72 -6.44
CA ASP A 361 2.61 -6.48 -7.56
C ASP A 361 1.07 -6.53 -7.47
N LEU A 362 0.42 -7.21 -8.40
CA LEU A 362 -1.03 -7.40 -8.41
C LEU A 362 -1.55 -8.16 -7.18
N ILE A 363 -0.74 -9.04 -6.58
CA ILE A 363 -1.09 -9.77 -5.35
C ILE A 363 -1.36 -8.78 -4.21
N ASP A 364 -0.45 -7.86 -4.00
CA ASP A 364 -0.61 -6.80 -2.99
C ASP A 364 -1.67 -5.77 -3.42
N SER A 365 -1.71 -5.43 -4.71
CA SER A 365 -2.58 -4.37 -5.25
C SER A 365 -4.07 -4.76 -5.28
N ILE A 366 -4.42 -6.04 -5.11
CA ILE A 366 -5.82 -6.46 -4.96
C ILE A 366 -6.49 -5.78 -3.76
N THR A 367 -5.70 -5.41 -2.74
CA THR A 367 -6.15 -4.67 -1.57
C THR A 367 -6.66 -3.28 -1.93
N LEU A 368 -6.06 -2.62 -2.92
CA LEU A 368 -6.54 -1.34 -3.44
C LEU A 368 -7.85 -1.51 -4.21
N ILE A 369 -7.90 -2.49 -5.12
CA ILE A 369 -9.08 -2.76 -5.96
C ILE A 369 -10.31 -3.02 -5.09
N THR A 370 -10.15 -3.86 -4.07
CA THR A 370 -11.21 -4.18 -3.12
C THR A 370 -11.58 -3.00 -2.21
N ALA A 371 -10.63 -2.12 -1.86
CA ALA A 371 -10.94 -0.87 -1.14
C ALA A 371 -11.94 -0.01 -1.91
N ILE A 372 -11.70 0.16 -3.22
CA ILE A 372 -12.54 0.97 -4.10
C ILE A 372 -13.93 0.35 -4.24
N ILE A 373 -14.01 -0.97 -4.43
CA ILE A 373 -15.29 -1.71 -4.47
C ILE A 373 -16.09 -1.44 -3.19
N VAL A 374 -15.49 -1.63 -2.01
CA VAL A 374 -16.19 -1.46 -0.72
C VAL A 374 -16.68 -0.03 -0.54
N ILE A 375 -15.85 0.96 -0.83
CA ILE A 375 -16.22 2.37 -0.60
C ILE A 375 -17.26 2.86 -1.60
N SER A 376 -17.29 2.32 -2.81
CA SER A 376 -18.34 2.61 -3.79
C SER A 376 -19.73 2.08 -3.39
N LYS A 377 -19.79 1.17 -2.41
CA LYS A 377 -21.02 0.44 -2.04
C LYS A 377 -21.45 0.60 -0.59
N THR A 378 -20.68 1.31 0.23
CA THR A 378 -21.02 1.51 1.64
C THR A 378 -22.20 2.47 1.78
N GLN A 379 -23.43 1.94 1.77
CA GLN A 379 -24.63 2.67 2.19
C GLN A 379 -24.66 2.75 3.72
N THR A 380 -25.03 3.90 4.29
CA THR A 380 -25.64 3.88 5.63
C THR A 380 -27.10 4.28 5.47
N ASN A 381 -27.98 3.44 6.00
CA ASN A 381 -29.31 3.88 6.38
C ASN A 381 -29.21 5.00 7.41
#